data_AF-A0AA95KMR9-F1
#
_entry.id   AF-A0AA95KMR9-F1
#
_cell.length_a   1.000
_cell.length_b   1.000
_cell.length_c   1.000
_cell.angle_alpha   90.00
_cell.angle_beta   90.00
_cell.angle_gamma   90.00
#
_symmetry.space_group_name_H-M   'P 1'
#
loop_
_entity.id
_entity.type
_entity.pdbx_description
1 polymer ?
#
loop_
_entity_poly.entity_id
_entity_poly.type
_entity_poly.pdbx_seq_one_letter_code
_entity_poly.pdbx_strand_id
1 'polypeptide(L)'
;MITAEQEQQVSGAMELLSAYIANPPWEEWMVEVFSDAIAYAAEMLELSGDEVLDYLDEEPLGQMVHSHVFEHFVTTETNEDGESVLQEFIRARVQQEEKSFACQYLEAFAHSELALWEVMGKVGKKVKVRRLGSDEPSVLAQLDATNIPTNICIASRLLTLPNDQNIFSFGMLPIERTEAEEILAYLEQVRAEMLETAQTEVQEHEAEDIEAAIAEELTDVMFHETLTAWIGQGFEN
;
A
#
# COMPACT_ATOMS: atom_id res chain seq x y z
N MET A 1 -15.40 -13.08 6.06
CA MET A 1 -15.58 -11.96 6.97
C MET A 1 -14.94 -12.40 8.26
N ILE A 2 -13.99 -11.62 8.76
CA ILE A 2 -13.49 -11.83 10.13
C ILE A 2 -14.67 -11.65 11.10
N THR A 3 -14.59 -12.21 12.30
CA THR A 3 -15.67 -12.07 13.30
C THR A 3 -15.68 -10.65 13.86
N ALA A 4 -16.80 -10.20 14.43
CA ALA A 4 -16.86 -8.89 15.10
C ALA A 4 -15.82 -8.74 16.23
N GLU A 5 -15.48 -9.85 16.90
CA GLU A 5 -14.41 -9.86 17.91
C GLU A 5 -13.02 -9.66 17.28
N GLN A 6 -12.78 -10.27 16.12
CA GLN A 6 -11.55 -10.08 15.35
C GLN A 6 -11.46 -8.65 14.80
N GLU A 7 -12.56 -8.08 14.31
CA GLU A 7 -12.64 -6.67 13.88
C GLU A 7 -12.27 -5.74 15.04
N GLN A 8 -12.85 -5.96 16.23
CA GLN A 8 -12.54 -5.17 17.42
C GLN A 8 -11.07 -5.28 17.84
N GLN A 9 -10.46 -6.47 17.76
CA GLN A 9 -9.04 -6.67 18.03
C GLN A 9 -8.17 -5.88 17.04
N VAL A 10 -8.46 -5.97 15.74
CA VAL A 10 -7.72 -5.22 14.70
C VAL A 10 -7.88 -3.72 14.91
N SER A 11 -9.10 -3.22 15.09
CA SER A 11 -9.35 -1.78 15.34
C SER A 11 -8.60 -1.27 16.55
N GLY A 12 -8.63 -1.99 17.67
CA GLY A 12 -7.89 -1.61 18.87
C GLY A 12 -6.37 -1.59 18.67
N ALA A 13 -5.83 -2.53 17.89
CA ALA A 13 -4.40 -2.56 17.57
C ALA A 13 -3.99 -1.42 16.62
N MET A 14 -4.83 -1.08 15.64
CA MET A 14 -4.62 0.06 14.76
C MET A 14 -4.69 1.40 15.51
N GLU A 15 -5.62 1.55 16.47
CA GLU A 15 -5.67 2.73 17.35
C GLU A 15 -4.37 2.88 18.17
N LEU A 16 -3.83 1.77 18.68
CA LEU A 16 -2.56 1.78 19.40
C LEU A 16 -1.38 2.12 18.48
N LEU A 17 -1.39 1.66 17.23
CA LEU A 17 -0.37 2.00 16.23
C LEU A 17 -0.43 3.49 15.87
N SER A 18 -1.61 4.03 15.59
CA SER A 18 -1.80 5.47 15.35
C SER A 18 -1.36 6.31 16.55
N ALA A 19 -1.70 5.88 17.76
CA ALA A 19 -1.25 6.57 18.98
C ALA A 19 0.26 6.46 19.20
N TYR A 20 0.91 5.40 18.74
CA TYR A 20 2.36 5.23 18.78
C TYR A 20 3.05 6.19 17.79
N ILE A 21 2.54 6.27 16.56
CA ILE A 21 3.05 7.16 15.49
C ILE A 21 2.85 8.64 15.83
N ALA A 22 1.81 9.00 16.60
CA ALA A 22 1.57 10.36 17.07
C ALA A 22 2.60 10.87 18.13
N ASN A 23 3.79 10.27 18.20
CA ASN A 23 4.90 10.74 19.02
C ASN A 23 6.19 10.80 18.18
N PRO A 24 7.13 11.71 18.51
CA PRO A 24 8.42 11.75 17.83
C PRO A 24 9.21 10.43 17.91
N PRO A 25 9.97 10.07 16.86
CA PRO A 25 10.17 10.84 15.62
C PRO A 25 9.07 10.64 14.56
N TRP A 26 8.17 9.67 14.76
CA TRP A 26 7.25 9.18 13.73
C TRP A 26 6.23 10.20 13.24
N GLU A 27 5.75 11.08 14.13
CA GLU A 27 4.78 12.10 13.76
C GLU A 27 5.34 13.06 12.71
N GLU A 28 6.59 13.49 12.88
CA GLU A 28 7.25 14.42 11.96
C GLU A 28 7.50 13.75 10.61
N TRP A 29 7.97 12.50 10.61
CA TRP A 29 8.22 11.75 9.37
C TRP A 29 6.94 11.42 8.61
N MET A 30 5.85 11.07 9.30
CA MET A 30 4.56 10.83 8.64
C MET A 30 4.04 12.09 7.94
N VAL A 31 4.26 13.27 8.53
CA VAL A 31 3.89 14.56 7.90
C VAL A 31 4.75 14.83 6.66
N GLU A 32 6.05 14.52 6.70
CA GLU A 32 6.95 14.63 5.55
C GLU A 32 6.49 13.70 4.41
N VAL A 33 6.32 12.41 4.69
CA VAL A 33 5.85 11.42 3.68
C VAL A 33 4.51 11.83 3.08
N PHE A 34 3.56 12.31 3.89
CA PHE A 34 2.29 12.80 3.37
C PHE A 34 2.47 14.04 2.47
N SER A 35 3.29 15.00 2.90
CA SER A 35 3.52 16.23 2.15
C SER A 35 4.21 15.94 0.81
N ASP A 36 5.21 15.05 0.81
CA ASP A 36 5.94 14.65 -0.39
C ASP A 36 5.05 13.87 -1.36
N ALA A 37 4.19 12.97 -0.84
CA ALA A 37 3.22 12.25 -1.67
C ALA A 37 2.22 13.20 -2.37
N ILE A 38 1.72 14.22 -1.66
CA ILE A 38 0.83 15.24 -2.25
C ILE A 38 1.57 16.13 -3.23
N ALA A 39 2.80 16.55 -2.91
CA ALA A 39 3.62 17.37 -3.80
C ALA A 39 3.93 16.63 -5.11
N TYR A 40 4.27 15.35 -5.01
CA TYR A 40 4.50 14.49 -6.17
C TYR A 40 3.26 14.41 -7.06
N ALA A 41 2.10 14.08 -6.48
CA ALA A 41 0.86 13.98 -7.24
C ALA A 41 0.47 15.31 -7.90
N ALA A 42 0.65 16.43 -7.18
CA ALA A 42 0.40 17.76 -7.74
C ALA A 42 1.32 18.06 -8.92
N GLU A 43 2.62 17.78 -8.81
CA GLU A 43 3.59 17.98 -9.90
C GLU A 43 3.23 17.14 -11.13
N MET A 44 2.95 15.85 -10.94
CA MET A 44 2.64 14.94 -12.04
C MET A 44 1.31 15.24 -12.75
N LEU A 45 0.33 15.76 -12.02
CA LEU A 45 -0.97 16.15 -12.57
C LEU A 45 -0.99 17.60 -13.09
N GLU A 46 0.14 18.31 -13.02
CA GLU A 46 0.24 19.74 -13.33
C GLU A 46 -0.75 20.62 -12.52
N LEU A 47 -1.02 20.22 -11.28
CA LEU A 47 -1.90 20.91 -10.33
C LEU A 47 -1.07 21.65 -9.28
N SER A 48 -1.69 22.62 -8.59
CA SER A 48 -1.15 23.14 -7.34
C SER A 48 -1.46 22.20 -6.18
N GLY A 49 -0.62 22.23 -5.14
CA GLY A 49 -0.89 21.48 -3.91
C GLY A 49 -2.23 21.84 -3.27
N ASP A 50 -2.63 23.12 -3.32
CA ASP A 50 -3.93 23.58 -2.81
C ASP A 50 -5.10 22.95 -3.59
N GLU A 51 -5.00 22.81 -4.91
CA GLU A 51 -6.04 22.14 -5.72
C GLU A 51 -6.19 20.66 -5.37
N VAL A 52 -5.08 19.97 -5.11
CA VAL A 52 -5.11 18.57 -4.66
C VAL A 52 -5.74 18.50 -3.26
N LEU A 53 -5.34 19.35 -2.32
CA LEU A 53 -5.89 19.35 -0.97
C LEU A 53 -7.39 19.69 -0.95
N ASP A 54 -7.82 20.67 -1.74
CA ASP A 54 -9.25 21.02 -1.89
C ASP A 54 -10.08 19.84 -2.41
N TYR A 55 -9.53 19.02 -3.32
CA TYR A 55 -10.19 17.79 -3.77
C TYR A 55 -10.26 16.74 -2.66
N LEU A 56 -9.22 16.61 -1.84
CA LEU A 56 -9.18 15.64 -0.75
C LEU A 56 -10.05 16.01 0.47
N ASP A 57 -10.47 17.27 0.59
CA ASP A 57 -11.40 17.73 1.63
C ASP A 57 -12.80 17.11 1.51
N GLU A 58 -13.16 16.51 0.36
CA GLU A 58 -14.43 15.80 0.19
C GLU A 58 -14.38 14.39 0.84
N GLU A 59 -15.34 14.07 1.71
CA GLU A 59 -15.47 12.69 2.20
C GLU A 59 -15.99 11.75 1.10
N PRO A 60 -15.41 10.53 0.92
CA PRO A 60 -14.41 9.88 1.77
C PRO A 60 -12.94 10.03 1.27
N LEU A 61 -12.66 10.95 0.35
CA LEU A 61 -11.43 11.00 -0.44
C LEU A 61 -10.18 11.20 0.42
N GLY A 62 -10.18 12.20 1.31
CA GLY A 62 -9.06 12.43 2.23
C GLY A 62 -8.77 11.24 3.15
N GLN A 63 -9.80 10.48 3.57
CA GLN A 63 -9.61 9.27 4.37
C GLN A 63 -8.93 8.16 3.57
N MET A 64 -9.26 8.02 2.28
CA MET A 64 -8.65 7.02 1.39
C MET A 64 -7.16 7.33 1.17
N VAL A 65 -6.82 8.58 0.88
CA VAL A 65 -5.42 9.02 0.75
C VAL A 65 -4.66 8.83 2.04
N HIS A 66 -5.20 9.33 3.16
CA HIS A 66 -4.57 9.16 4.46
C HIS A 66 -4.32 7.68 4.78
N SER A 67 -5.29 6.81 4.50
CA SER A 67 -5.13 5.36 4.70
C SER A 67 -4.01 4.80 3.83
N HIS A 68 -3.97 5.16 2.55
CA HIS A 68 -2.96 4.68 1.61
C HIS A 68 -1.54 5.13 2.00
N VAL A 69 -1.36 6.42 2.30
CA VAL A 69 -0.09 6.99 2.78
C VAL A 69 0.33 6.36 4.11
N PHE A 70 -0.61 6.22 5.05
CA PHE A 70 -0.34 5.57 6.33
C PHE A 70 0.18 4.14 6.13
N GLU A 71 -0.44 3.35 5.25
CA GLU A 71 -0.01 1.97 5.01
C GLU A 71 1.38 1.91 4.40
N HIS A 72 1.71 2.80 3.47
CA HIS A 72 3.05 2.93 2.93
C HIS A 72 4.03 3.25 4.05
N PHE A 73 3.85 4.38 4.74
CA PHE A 73 4.68 4.84 5.85
C PHE A 73 4.99 3.73 6.87
N VAL A 74 3.96 3.03 7.37
CA VAL A 74 4.20 2.05 8.44
C VAL A 74 4.92 0.78 7.98
N THR A 75 4.97 0.51 6.68
CA THR A 75 5.55 -0.71 6.12
C THR A 75 6.87 -0.50 5.38
N THR A 76 7.19 0.72 4.96
CA THR A 76 8.41 1.05 4.22
C THR A 76 9.41 1.88 5.02
N GLU A 77 8.95 2.87 5.79
CA GLU A 77 9.86 3.72 6.57
C GLU A 77 10.54 2.93 7.69
N THR A 78 11.86 3.02 7.76
CA THR A 78 12.69 2.24 8.70
C THR A 78 13.39 3.11 9.74
N ASN A 79 13.63 2.53 10.91
CA ASN A 79 14.50 3.12 11.92
C ASN A 79 15.99 2.85 11.60
N GLU A 80 16.89 3.31 12.48
CA GLU A 80 18.34 3.10 12.36
C GLU A 80 18.76 1.61 12.35
N ASP A 81 17.91 0.71 12.85
CA ASP A 81 18.14 -0.74 12.88
C ASP A 81 17.59 -1.45 11.62
N GLY A 82 16.98 -0.72 10.68
CA GLY A 82 16.35 -1.27 9.47
C GLY A 82 15.01 -1.95 9.73
N GLU A 83 14.40 -1.78 10.90
CA GLU A 83 13.03 -2.24 11.19
C GLU A 83 12.04 -1.18 10.68
N SER A 84 11.00 -1.61 9.96
CA SER A 84 9.87 -0.73 9.63
C SER A 84 9.15 -0.24 10.88
N VAL A 85 8.44 0.90 10.79
CA VAL A 85 7.62 1.44 11.89
C VAL A 85 6.68 0.37 12.48
N LEU A 86 6.04 -0.42 11.62
CA LEU A 86 5.13 -1.48 12.04
C LEU A 86 5.88 -2.63 12.73
N GLN A 87 7.05 -3.04 12.23
CA GLN A 87 7.86 -4.07 12.88
C GLN A 87 8.33 -3.63 14.26
N GLU A 88 8.81 -2.39 14.40
CA GLU A 88 9.19 -1.82 15.69
C GLU A 88 7.98 -1.81 16.64
N PHE A 89 6.81 -1.36 16.16
CA PHE A 89 5.59 -1.33 16.96
C PHE A 89 5.18 -2.74 17.44
N ILE A 90 5.19 -3.74 16.54
CA ILE A 90 4.86 -5.12 16.88
C ILE A 90 5.81 -5.63 17.98
N ARG A 91 7.13 -5.44 17.80
CA ARG A 91 8.15 -5.84 18.78
C ARG A 91 7.95 -5.16 20.13
N ALA A 92 7.69 -3.86 20.14
CA ALA A 92 7.60 -3.06 21.35
C ALA A 92 6.28 -3.26 22.13
N ARG A 93 5.17 -3.53 21.45
CA ARG A 93 3.82 -3.45 22.04
C ARG A 93 2.96 -4.71 21.88
N VAL A 94 3.20 -5.54 20.86
CA VAL A 94 2.26 -6.61 20.47
C VAL A 94 2.86 -8.01 20.62
N GLN A 95 4.18 -8.16 20.60
CA GLN A 95 4.85 -9.46 20.64
C GLN A 95 4.49 -10.33 21.86
N GLN A 96 4.00 -9.74 22.96
CA GLN A 96 3.54 -10.51 24.13
C GLN A 96 2.16 -11.17 23.90
N GLU A 97 1.48 -10.84 22.80
CA GLU A 97 0.15 -11.30 22.39
C GLU A 97 0.20 -12.22 21.15
N GLU A 98 1.28 -12.98 20.93
CA GLU A 98 1.55 -13.88 19.76
C GLU A 98 0.37 -14.76 19.27
N LYS A 99 -0.68 -14.96 20.08
CA LYS A 99 -1.85 -15.77 19.73
C LYS A 99 -3.11 -14.95 19.42
N SER A 100 -3.07 -13.63 19.57
CA SER A 100 -4.21 -12.77 19.24
C SER A 100 -4.36 -12.65 17.74
N PHE A 101 -5.58 -12.42 17.29
CA PHE A 101 -5.85 -12.21 15.86
C PHE A 101 -5.25 -10.88 15.39
N ALA A 102 -5.19 -9.88 16.26
CA ALA A 102 -4.50 -8.61 16.00
C ALA A 102 -3.01 -8.81 15.69
N CYS A 103 -2.28 -9.63 16.48
CA CYS A 103 -0.88 -9.91 16.21
C CYS A 103 -0.69 -10.56 14.82
N GLN A 104 -1.50 -11.57 14.51
CA GLN A 104 -1.47 -12.26 13.20
C GLN A 104 -1.82 -11.32 12.05
N TYR A 105 -2.76 -10.39 12.26
CA TYR A 105 -3.11 -9.38 11.27
C TYR A 105 -1.95 -8.42 11.04
N LEU A 106 -1.35 -7.87 12.10
CA LEU A 106 -0.25 -6.91 11.99
C LEU A 106 1.01 -7.57 11.40
N GLU A 107 1.29 -8.83 11.74
CA GLU A 107 2.36 -9.60 11.10
C GLU A 107 2.09 -9.80 9.60
N ALA A 108 0.88 -10.21 9.21
CA ALA A 108 0.51 -10.34 7.80
C ALA A 108 0.59 -8.99 7.07
N PHE A 109 0.25 -7.90 7.76
CA PHE A 109 0.32 -6.54 7.22
C PHE A 109 1.76 -6.07 7.03
N ALA A 110 2.65 -6.32 7.99
CA ALA A 110 4.07 -6.00 7.90
C ALA A 110 4.81 -6.72 6.75
N HIS A 111 4.34 -7.92 6.37
CA HIS A 111 4.93 -8.71 5.27
C HIS A 111 4.12 -8.64 3.97
N SER A 112 3.14 -7.75 3.91
CA SER A 112 2.36 -7.55 2.68
C SER A 112 3.13 -6.67 1.70
N GLU A 113 2.69 -6.67 0.44
CA GLU A 113 3.19 -5.77 -0.60
C GLU A 113 2.02 -4.96 -1.16
N LEU A 114 2.27 -3.68 -1.45
CA LEU A 114 1.34 -2.90 -2.27
C LEU A 114 1.36 -3.46 -3.69
N ALA A 115 0.18 -3.77 -4.23
CA ALA A 115 0.06 -4.25 -5.59
C ALA A 115 -1.26 -3.81 -6.23
N LEU A 116 -1.30 -3.92 -7.56
CA LEU A 116 -2.51 -3.74 -8.36
C LEU A 116 -3.23 -5.08 -8.52
N TRP A 117 -4.48 -5.15 -8.06
CA TRP A 117 -5.30 -6.35 -8.08
C TRP A 117 -6.45 -6.22 -9.06
N GLU A 118 -6.44 -6.97 -10.17
CA GLU A 118 -7.54 -6.94 -11.12
C GLU A 118 -8.76 -7.71 -10.60
N VAL A 119 -9.95 -7.13 -10.78
CA VAL A 119 -11.21 -7.73 -10.35
C VAL A 119 -11.72 -8.72 -11.40
N MET A 120 -11.53 -10.01 -11.15
CA MET A 120 -11.91 -11.10 -12.07
C MET A 120 -13.37 -11.54 -11.93
N GLY A 121 -14.03 -11.18 -10.84
CA GLY A 121 -15.43 -11.51 -10.60
C GLY A 121 -15.81 -11.49 -9.12
N LYS A 122 -17.02 -11.95 -8.83
CA LYS A 122 -17.62 -11.88 -7.48
C LYS A 122 -18.22 -13.23 -7.09
N VAL A 123 -18.03 -13.64 -5.84
CA VAL A 123 -18.59 -14.88 -5.29
C VAL A 123 -19.18 -14.58 -3.90
N GLY A 124 -20.49 -14.35 -3.83
CA GLY A 124 -21.15 -13.92 -2.60
C GLY A 124 -20.64 -12.54 -2.15
N LYS A 125 -20.14 -12.45 -0.91
CA LYS A 125 -19.50 -11.24 -0.33
C LYS A 125 -17.97 -11.23 -0.52
N LYS A 126 -17.47 -11.91 -1.56
CA LYS A 126 -16.04 -11.98 -1.86
C LYS A 126 -15.80 -11.52 -3.28
N VAL A 127 -14.63 -10.94 -3.50
CA VAL A 127 -14.12 -10.61 -4.83
C VAL A 127 -13.07 -11.64 -5.21
N LYS A 128 -13.15 -12.13 -6.44
CA LYS A 128 -12.09 -12.92 -7.05
C LYS A 128 -11.10 -11.95 -7.69
N VAL A 129 -9.87 -11.94 -7.21
CA VAL A 129 -8.82 -11.02 -7.67
C VAL A 129 -7.57 -11.77 -8.11
N ARG A 130 -6.75 -11.13 -8.94
CA ARG A 130 -5.41 -11.61 -9.32
C ARG A 130 -4.46 -10.41 -9.33
N ARG A 131 -3.20 -10.60 -8.95
CA ARG A 131 -2.17 -9.57 -9.09
C ARG A 131 -1.98 -9.27 -10.58
N LEU A 132 -2.18 -8.02 -10.99
CA LEU A 132 -1.99 -7.58 -12.36
C LEU A 132 -0.52 -7.78 -12.74
N GLY A 133 -0.25 -8.20 -13.98
CA GLY A 133 1.11 -8.50 -14.45
C GLY A 133 1.71 -9.81 -13.95
N SER A 134 0.98 -10.61 -13.15
CA SER A 134 1.45 -11.89 -12.61
C SER A 134 0.73 -13.10 -13.21
N ASP A 135 1.46 -14.21 -13.32
CA ASP A 135 0.94 -15.54 -13.67
C ASP A 135 0.34 -16.28 -12.45
N GLU A 136 0.32 -15.65 -11.28
CA GLU A 136 -0.21 -16.24 -10.06
C GLU A 136 -1.72 -16.58 -10.17
N PRO A 137 -2.16 -17.66 -9.49
CA PRO A 137 -3.58 -17.99 -9.42
C PRO A 137 -4.39 -16.86 -8.76
N SER A 138 -5.60 -16.65 -9.28
CA SER A 138 -6.55 -15.76 -8.63
C SER A 138 -6.95 -16.27 -7.23
N VAL A 139 -7.17 -15.36 -6.30
CA VAL A 139 -7.59 -15.62 -4.92
C VAL A 139 -8.98 -15.02 -4.63
N LEU A 140 -9.66 -15.54 -3.61
CA LEU A 140 -10.93 -14.98 -3.13
C LEU A 140 -10.69 -14.11 -1.90
N ALA A 141 -10.73 -12.80 -2.08
CA ALA A 141 -10.58 -11.81 -1.03
C ALA A 141 -11.93 -11.43 -0.40
N GLN A 142 -11.95 -11.20 0.91
CA GLN A 142 -13.12 -10.64 1.59
C GLN A 142 -13.18 -9.14 1.31
N LEU A 143 -14.22 -8.71 0.62
CA LEU A 143 -14.49 -7.31 0.30
C LEU A 143 -15.96 -7.22 -0.07
N ASP A 144 -16.69 -6.21 0.41
CA ASP A 144 -18.11 -6.04 0.06
C ASP A 144 -18.22 -5.67 -1.43
N ALA A 145 -18.35 -6.72 -2.24
CA ALA A 145 -18.28 -6.67 -3.69
C ALA A 145 -19.52 -6.05 -4.34
N THR A 146 -20.53 -5.62 -3.56
CA THR A 146 -21.85 -5.29 -4.08
C THR A 146 -21.78 -4.26 -5.20
N ASN A 147 -20.90 -3.24 -5.07
CA ASN A 147 -20.79 -2.14 -6.03
C ASN A 147 -19.44 -2.05 -6.78
N ILE A 148 -18.53 -3.01 -6.60
CA ILE A 148 -17.18 -2.95 -7.20
C ILE A 148 -17.27 -3.29 -8.70
N PRO A 149 -16.88 -2.40 -9.62
CA PRO A 149 -16.84 -2.73 -11.05
C PRO A 149 -15.83 -3.85 -11.34
N THR A 150 -16.05 -4.64 -12.40
CA THR A 150 -15.08 -5.69 -12.80
C THR A 150 -14.04 -5.18 -13.79
N ASN A 151 -14.13 -3.93 -14.22
CA ASN A 151 -13.23 -3.27 -15.17
C ASN A 151 -12.23 -2.34 -14.48
N ILE A 152 -12.06 -2.47 -13.16
CA ILE A 152 -11.07 -1.72 -12.38
C ILE A 152 -10.03 -2.66 -11.77
N CYS A 153 -8.91 -2.09 -11.39
CA CYS A 153 -7.97 -2.67 -10.46
C CYS A 153 -8.13 -2.04 -9.06
N ILE A 154 -7.63 -2.71 -8.05
CA ILE A 154 -7.55 -2.20 -6.68
C ILE A 154 -6.07 -2.10 -6.32
N ALA A 155 -5.56 -0.89 -6.11
CA ALA A 155 -4.25 -0.69 -5.49
C ALA A 155 -4.39 -0.86 -3.98
N SER A 156 -3.85 -1.96 -3.45
CA SER A 156 -3.94 -2.28 -2.01
C SER A 156 -2.99 -3.43 -1.65
N ARG A 157 -2.80 -3.62 -0.34
CA ARG A 157 -2.11 -4.77 0.23
C ARG A 157 -3.11 -5.91 0.47
N LEU A 158 -2.79 -7.10 -0.04
CA LEU A 158 -3.60 -8.29 0.24
C LEU A 158 -2.96 -9.11 1.36
N LEU A 159 -3.68 -9.27 2.46
CA LEU A 159 -3.23 -9.99 3.64
C LEU A 159 -3.69 -11.44 3.58
N THR A 160 -2.76 -12.37 3.77
CA THR A 160 -3.07 -13.80 3.96
C THR A 160 -3.07 -14.12 5.45
N LEU A 161 -4.27 -14.28 6.01
CA LEU A 161 -4.49 -14.61 7.42
C LEU A 161 -4.64 -16.13 7.63
N PRO A 162 -4.61 -16.62 8.88
CA PRO A 162 -4.79 -18.05 9.18
C PRO A 162 -6.06 -18.65 8.56
N ASN A 163 -5.97 -19.92 8.16
CA ASN A 163 -7.00 -20.65 7.40
C ASN A 163 -7.20 -20.13 5.97
N ASP A 164 -6.13 -19.65 5.34
CA ASP A 164 -6.10 -19.15 3.95
C ASP A 164 -7.13 -18.04 3.69
N GLN A 165 -7.37 -17.22 4.70
CA GLN A 165 -8.31 -16.11 4.60
C GLN A 165 -7.60 -14.89 4.02
N ASN A 166 -7.92 -14.58 2.76
CA ASN A 166 -7.45 -13.37 2.10
C ASN A 166 -8.37 -12.19 2.39
N ILE A 167 -7.80 -11.07 2.83
CA ILE A 167 -8.50 -9.79 3.02
C ILE A 167 -7.64 -8.66 2.47
N PHE A 168 -8.26 -7.59 1.98
CA PHE A 168 -7.53 -6.36 1.70
C PHE A 168 -7.26 -5.60 2.99
N SER A 169 -6.17 -4.85 2.99
CA SER A 169 -5.90 -3.79 3.96
C SER A 169 -6.89 -2.62 3.77
N PHE A 170 -6.76 -1.56 4.56
CA PHE A 170 -7.74 -0.46 4.60
C PHE A 170 -7.44 0.66 3.59
N GLY A 171 -6.17 0.83 3.17
CA GLY A 171 -5.69 1.78 2.16
C GLY A 171 -5.95 1.32 0.72
N MET A 172 -7.21 1.07 0.38
CA MET A 172 -7.61 0.64 -0.97
C MET A 172 -7.93 1.83 -1.88
N LEU A 173 -7.26 1.90 -3.04
CA LEU A 173 -7.58 2.86 -4.10
C LEU A 173 -8.11 2.11 -5.34
N PRO A 174 -9.34 2.39 -5.82
CA PRO A 174 -9.82 1.88 -7.10
C PRO A 174 -9.13 2.61 -8.26
N ILE A 175 -8.46 1.88 -9.14
CA ILE A 175 -7.71 2.41 -10.28
C ILE A 175 -8.34 1.90 -11.57
N GLU A 176 -8.47 2.75 -12.58
CA GLU A 176 -8.91 2.35 -13.90
C GLU A 176 -7.94 1.29 -14.45
N ARG A 177 -8.47 0.30 -15.19
CA ARG A 177 -7.63 -0.79 -15.67
C ARG A 177 -6.49 -0.28 -16.56
N THR A 178 -6.77 0.72 -17.40
CA THR A 178 -5.77 1.28 -18.33
C THR A 178 -4.66 1.98 -17.56
N GLU A 179 -4.97 2.83 -16.60
CA GLU A 179 -3.97 3.46 -15.72
C GLU A 179 -3.14 2.41 -14.97
N ALA A 180 -3.79 1.36 -14.42
CA ALA A 180 -3.08 0.29 -13.75
C ALA A 180 -2.10 -0.46 -14.66
N GLU A 181 -2.45 -0.66 -15.94
CA GLU A 181 -1.55 -1.26 -16.94
C GLU A 181 -0.40 -0.32 -17.31
N GLU A 182 -0.64 1.00 -17.35
CA GLU A 182 0.39 2.03 -17.59
C GLU A 182 1.39 2.12 -16.43
N ILE A 183 0.91 2.09 -15.18
CA ILE A 183 1.76 2.06 -13.97
C ILE A 183 2.71 0.85 -14.02
N LEU A 184 2.20 -0.35 -14.36
CA LEU A 184 3.06 -1.53 -14.46
C LEU A 184 4.11 -1.41 -15.58
N ALA A 185 3.73 -0.87 -16.74
CA ALA A 185 4.67 -0.65 -17.82
C ALA A 185 5.77 0.36 -17.43
N TYR A 186 5.40 1.41 -16.68
CA TYR A 186 6.36 2.38 -16.16
C TYR A 186 7.31 1.76 -15.13
N LEU A 187 6.82 0.96 -14.19
CA LEU A 187 7.66 0.24 -13.23
C LEU A 187 8.65 -0.71 -13.91
N GLU A 188 8.23 -1.42 -14.97
CA GLU A 188 9.13 -2.25 -15.78
C GLU A 188 10.23 -1.43 -16.46
N GLN A 189 9.90 -0.22 -16.93
CA GLN A 189 10.87 0.70 -17.51
C GLN A 189 11.88 1.19 -16.45
N VAL A 190 11.40 1.69 -15.30
CA VAL A 190 12.26 2.15 -14.19
C VAL A 190 13.22 1.03 -13.76
N ARG A 191 12.71 -0.19 -13.60
CA ARG A 191 13.54 -1.37 -13.28
C ARG A 191 14.65 -1.59 -14.31
N ALA A 192 14.33 -1.50 -15.60
CA ALA A 192 15.31 -1.71 -16.67
C ALA A 192 16.39 -0.63 -16.67
N GLU A 193 16.03 0.64 -16.43
CA GLU A 193 16.95 1.76 -16.36
C GLU A 193 17.89 1.67 -15.14
N MET A 194 17.36 1.26 -13.98
CA MET A 194 18.17 1.02 -12.77
C MET A 194 19.16 -0.13 -12.99
N LEU A 195 18.73 -1.23 -13.62
CA LEU A 195 19.61 -2.36 -13.96
C LEU A 195 20.71 -1.96 -14.94
N GLU A 196 20.40 -1.16 -15.96
CA GLU A 196 21.41 -0.66 -16.90
C GLU A 196 22.43 0.24 -16.18
N THR A 197 21.97 1.12 -15.30
CA THR A 197 22.82 1.99 -14.49
C THR A 197 23.75 1.16 -13.60
N ALA A 198 23.20 0.19 -12.86
CA ALA A 198 23.98 -0.70 -11.99
C ALA A 198 24.99 -1.57 -12.73
N GLN A 199 24.73 -1.93 -14.00
CA GLN A 199 25.67 -2.69 -14.83
C GLN A 199 26.80 -1.83 -15.42
N THR A 200 26.55 -0.54 -15.66
CA THR A 200 27.53 0.39 -16.23
C THR A 200 28.44 0.99 -15.17
N GLU A 201 27.92 1.21 -13.97
CA GLU A 201 28.70 1.55 -12.79
C GLU A 201 29.35 0.28 -12.26
N VAL A 202 30.63 0.06 -12.57
CA VAL A 202 31.41 -1.11 -12.12
C VAL A 202 31.56 -1.08 -10.59
N GLN A 203 30.50 -1.45 -9.87
CA GLN A 203 30.51 -1.58 -8.43
C GLN A 203 30.60 -3.06 -8.06
N GLU A 204 31.49 -3.36 -7.10
CA GLU A 204 31.61 -4.67 -6.45
C GLU A 204 30.43 -4.92 -5.49
N HIS A 205 29.19 -4.61 -5.90
CA HIS A 205 28.00 -4.97 -5.13
C HIS A 205 27.54 -6.37 -5.51
N GLU A 206 27.08 -7.12 -4.51
CA GLU A 206 26.48 -8.42 -4.76
C GLU A 206 25.17 -8.20 -5.52
N ALA A 207 24.84 -9.09 -6.47
CA ALA A 207 23.61 -8.95 -7.26
C ALA A 207 22.34 -8.89 -6.39
N GLU A 208 22.41 -9.46 -5.18
CA GLU A 208 21.35 -9.42 -4.17
C GLU A 208 21.14 -8.00 -3.62
N ASP A 209 22.21 -7.23 -3.38
CA ASP A 209 22.12 -5.84 -2.90
C ASP A 209 21.46 -4.94 -3.95
N ILE A 210 21.80 -5.15 -5.22
CA ILE A 210 21.23 -4.39 -6.35
C ILE A 210 19.73 -4.67 -6.48
N GLU A 211 19.33 -5.94 -6.43
CA GLU A 211 17.91 -6.30 -6.54
C GLU A 211 17.11 -5.81 -5.32
N ALA A 212 17.69 -5.82 -4.11
CA ALA A 212 17.05 -5.25 -2.93
C ALA A 212 16.81 -3.74 -3.06
N ALA A 213 17.82 -2.98 -3.50
CA ALA A 213 17.69 -1.54 -3.73
C ALA A 213 16.67 -1.20 -4.83
N ILE A 214 16.63 -2.00 -5.90
CA ILE A 214 15.63 -1.86 -6.95
C ILE A 214 14.22 -2.15 -6.41
N ALA A 215 14.06 -3.18 -5.58
CA ALA A 215 12.76 -3.53 -5.01
C ALA A 215 12.23 -2.45 -4.06
N GLU A 216 13.12 -1.83 -3.28
CA GLU A 216 12.82 -0.68 -2.42
C GLU A 216 12.31 0.50 -3.25
N GLU A 217 13.09 0.95 -4.25
CA GLU A 217 12.70 2.06 -5.13
C GLU A 217 11.38 1.79 -5.86
N LEU A 218 11.18 0.59 -6.40
CA LEU A 218 9.93 0.25 -7.10
C LEU A 218 8.72 0.21 -6.15
N THR A 219 8.92 0.01 -4.85
CA THR A 219 7.85 0.10 -3.85
C THR A 219 7.38 1.54 -3.70
N ASP A 220 8.31 2.49 -3.66
CA ASP A 220 8.01 3.92 -3.55
C ASP A 220 7.39 4.46 -4.83
N VAL A 221 7.93 4.07 -5.99
CA VAL A 221 7.33 4.43 -7.29
C VAL A 221 5.92 3.86 -7.41
N MET A 222 5.67 2.60 -7.03
CA MET A 222 4.32 2.03 -7.05
C MET A 222 3.37 2.82 -6.15
N PHE A 223 3.82 3.25 -4.96
CA PHE A 223 3.03 4.07 -4.05
C PHE A 223 2.67 5.42 -4.68
N HIS A 224 3.66 6.16 -5.18
CA HIS A 224 3.44 7.46 -5.79
C HIS A 224 2.54 7.41 -7.02
N GLU A 225 2.77 6.44 -7.92
CA GLU A 225 2.01 6.29 -9.15
C GLU A 225 0.56 5.87 -8.89
N THR A 226 0.32 4.95 -7.95
CA THR A 226 -1.06 4.54 -7.62
C THR A 226 -1.85 5.64 -6.93
N LEU A 227 -1.21 6.44 -6.07
CA LEU A 227 -1.85 7.62 -5.47
C LEU A 227 -2.15 8.69 -6.53
N THR A 228 -1.18 8.98 -7.40
CA THR A 228 -1.29 10.01 -8.45
C THR A 228 -2.39 9.66 -9.44
N ALA A 229 -2.41 8.43 -9.94
CA ALA A 229 -3.47 7.95 -10.83
C ALA A 229 -4.85 8.08 -10.16
N TRP A 230 -4.97 7.64 -8.90
CA TRP A 230 -6.24 7.73 -8.19
C TRP A 230 -6.75 9.17 -8.03
N ILE A 231 -5.87 10.11 -7.70
CA ILE A 231 -6.21 11.54 -7.61
C ILE A 231 -6.60 12.07 -8.99
N GLY A 232 -5.83 11.73 -10.04
CA GLY A 232 -6.06 12.14 -11.43
C GLY A 232 -7.47 11.82 -11.93
N GLN A 233 -7.95 10.59 -11.68
CA GLN A 233 -9.33 10.17 -12.03
C GLN A 233 -10.42 11.13 -11.50
N GLY A 234 -10.16 11.85 -10.41
CA GLY A 234 -11.07 12.85 -9.84
C GLY A 234 -11.22 14.11 -10.70
N PHE A 235 -10.17 14.47 -11.43
CA PHE A 235 -10.08 15.70 -12.24
C PHE A 235 -10.41 15.48 -13.72
N GLU A 236 -10.58 14.23 -14.16
CA GLU A 236 -10.93 13.89 -15.56
C GLU A 236 -12.43 14.03 -15.90
N ASN A 237 -13.26 14.52 -14.97
CA ASN A 237 -14.72 14.61 -15.11
C ASN A 237 -15.27 16.01 -15.44
#